data_AF-A0A9D5GUX6-F1
#
_entry.id   AF-A0A9D5GUX6-F1
#
_cell.length_a   1.000
_cell.length_b   1.000
_cell.length_c   1.000
_cell.angle_alpha   90.00
_cell.angle_beta   90.00
_cell.angle_gamma   90.00
#
_symmetry.space_group_name_H-M   'P 1'
#
loop_
_entity.id
_entity.type
_entity.pdbx_description
1 polymer ?
#
loop_
_entity_poly.entity_id
_entity_poly.type
_entity_poly.pdbx_seq_one_letter_code
_entity_poly.pdbx_strand_id
1 'polypeptide(L)' 'MSGTSQSIWVITDGRPGTKNQALGLAEALGRLRSFAIQAHNLEAGPVFRAMPPKVQLGLRGRPEHYGLN' A
#
# COMPACT_ATOMS: atom_id res chain seq x y z
N MET A 1 -15.35 22.49 -15.74
CA MET A 1 -15.30 21.63 -14.53
C MET A 1 -13.84 21.26 -14.28
N SER A 2 -13.13 21.98 -13.41
CA SER A 2 -11.77 21.59 -13.02
C SER A 2 -11.89 20.60 -11.86
N GLY A 3 -12.12 19.32 -12.19
CA GLY A 3 -12.16 18.26 -11.20
C GLY A 3 -10.74 17.85 -10.87
N THR A 4 -10.27 18.12 -9.66
CA THR A 4 -9.00 17.54 -9.19
C THR A 4 -9.11 16.03 -9.27
N SER A 5 -8.29 15.42 -10.13
CA SER A 5 -8.20 13.96 -10.22
C SER A 5 -7.73 13.44 -8.86
N GLN A 6 -8.58 12.64 -8.20
CA GLN A 6 -8.25 12.05 -6.90
C GLN A 6 -7.68 10.64 -7.13
N SER A 7 -6.68 10.27 -6.35
CA SER A 7 -6.06 8.96 -6.40
C SER A 7 -6.27 8.17 -5.10
N ILE A 8 -6.36 6.86 -5.23
CA ILE A 8 -6.37 5.91 -4.11
C ILE A 8 -5.07 5.11 -4.17
N TRP A 9 -4.32 5.11 -3.07
CA TRP A 9 -3.11 4.30 -2.93
C TRP A 9 -3.43 3.01 -2.19
N VAL A 10 -3.13 1.88 -2.83
CA VAL A 10 -3.29 0.54 -2.26
C VAL A 10 -1.91 0.02 -1.90
N ILE A 11 -1.53 0.16 -0.62
CA ILE A 11 -0.20 -0.22 -0.10
C ILE A 11 -0.31 -1.54 0.66
N THR A 12 0.50 -2.53 0.31
CA THR A 12 0.40 -3.90 0.84
C THR A 12 1.79 -4.49 1.11
N ASP A 13 1.91 -5.48 1.99
CA ASP A 13 3.16 -6.23 2.26
C ASP A 13 3.36 -7.47 1.37
N GLY A 14 2.53 -7.60 0.33
CA GLY A 14 2.57 -8.69 -0.63
C GLY A 14 1.76 -9.93 -0.24
N ARG A 15 1.14 -9.96 0.95
CA ARG A 15 0.26 -11.06 1.33
C ARG A 15 -1.00 -11.07 0.44
N PRO A 16 -1.31 -12.17 -0.27
CA PRO A 16 -2.41 -12.21 -1.24
C PRO A 16 -3.77 -11.80 -0.67
N GLY A 17 -4.10 -12.23 0.56
CA GLY A 17 -5.36 -11.89 1.21
C GLY A 17 -5.53 -10.39 1.45
N THR A 18 -4.54 -9.76 2.09
CA THR A 18 -4.55 -8.31 2.36
C THR A 18 -4.57 -7.50 1.07
N LYS A 19 -3.80 -7.92 0.06
CA LYS A 19 -3.77 -7.26 -1.25
C LYS A 19 -5.14 -7.27 -1.93
N ASN A 20 -5.79 -8.43 -1.99
CA ASN A 20 -7.08 -8.57 -2.66
C ASN A 20 -8.18 -7.77 -1.94
N GLN A 21 -8.16 -7.74 -0.60
CA GLN A 21 -9.11 -6.93 0.17
C GLN A 21 -8.91 -5.43 -0.06
N ALA A 22 -7.67 -4.95 -0.02
CA ALA A 22 -7.37 -3.53 -0.21
C ALA A 22 -7.70 -3.08 -1.65
N LEU A 23 -7.38 -3.89 -2.66
CA LEU A 23 -7.77 -3.64 -4.05
C LEU A 23 -9.29 -3.64 -4.23
N GLY A 24 -9.99 -4.64 -3.71
CA GLY A 24 -11.45 -4.73 -3.83
C GLY A 24 -12.16 -3.54 -3.19
N LEU A 25 -11.64 -3.02 -2.07
CA LEU A 25 -12.15 -1.80 -1.46
C LEU A 25 -11.92 -0.57 -2.36
N ALA A 26 -10.72 -0.41 -2.92
CA ALA A 26 -10.42 0.70 -3.83
C ALA A 26 -11.29 0.67 -5.08
N GLU A 27 -11.53 -0.51 -5.65
CA GLU A 27 -12.43 -0.72 -6.79
C GLU A 27 -13.88 -0.41 -6.43
N ALA A 28 -14.35 -0.81 -5.25
CA ALA A 28 -15.69 -0.49 -4.77
C ALA A 28 -15.90 1.03 -4.61
N LEU A 29 -14.88 1.75 -4.11
CA LEU A 29 -14.89 3.21 -4.06
C LEU A 29 -14.89 3.83 -5.46
N GLY A 30 -14.17 3.22 -6.41
CA GLY A 30 -14.18 3.58 -7.83
C GLY A 30 -15.56 3.54 -8.48
N ARG A 31 -16.50 2.74 -7.95
CA ARG A 31 -17.91 2.70 -8.41
C ARG A 31 -18.71 3.91 -7.94
N LEU A 32 -18.32 4.55 -6.84
CA LEU A 32 -19.00 5.74 -6.30
C LEU A 32 -18.46 7.03 -6.92
N ARG A 33 -17.15 7.07 -7.21
CA ARG A 33 -16.48 8.22 -7.81
C ARG A 33 -15.27 7.73 -8.59
N SER A 34 -14.96 8.39 -9.71
CA SER A 34 -13.76 8.08 -10.49
C SER A 34 -12.50 8.45 -9.71
N PHE A 35 -11.62 7.45 -9.50
CA PHE A 35 -10.31 7.60 -8.86
C PHE A 35 -9.23 6.89 -9.68
N ALA A 36 -8.02 7.44 -9.68
CA ALA A 36 -6.84 6.72 -10.14
C ALA A 36 -6.34 5.77 -9.04
N ILE A 37 -6.36 4.46 -9.26
CA ILE A 37 -5.87 3.48 -8.28
C ILE A 37 -4.39 3.19 -8.56
N GLN A 38 -3.54 3.37 -7.54
CA GLN A 38 -2.11 3.08 -7.59
C GLN A 38 -1.78 2.00 -6.57
N ALA A 39 -1.34 0.83 -7.03
CA ALA A 39 -1.01 -0.30 -6.17
C ALA A 39 0.50 -0.35 -5.90
N HIS A 40 0.86 -0.35 -4.62
CA HIS A 40 2.24 -0.41 -4.14
C HIS A 40 2.44 -1.68 -3.31
N ASN A 41 3.41 -2.50 -3.72
CA ASN A 41 3.81 -3.68 -2.96
C ASN A 41 5.10 -3.38 -2.20
N LEU A 42 5.02 -3.38 -0.88
CA LEU A 42 6.14 -3.15 0.01
C LEU A 42 6.85 -4.48 0.23
N GLU A 43 7.77 -4.81 -0.68
CA GLU A 43 8.56 -6.01 -0.52
C GLU A 43 9.59 -5.82 0.59
N ALA A 44 9.45 -6.66 1.62
CA ALA A 44 10.48 -6.94 2.58
C ALA A 44 11.26 -8.16 2.11
N GLY A 45 12.58 -8.00 1.92
CA GLY A 45 13.46 -9.13 1.63
C GLY A 45 13.34 -10.22 2.71
N PRO A 46 13.63 -11.50 2.38
CA PRO A 46 13.43 -12.63 3.29
C PRO A 46 14.17 -12.45 4.63
N VAL A 47 15.36 -11.84 4.60
CA VAL A 47 16.15 -11.49 5.80
C VAL A 47 15.38 -10.54 6.72
N PHE A 48 14.75 -9.50 6.16
CA PHE A 48 13.96 -8.54 6.94
C PHE A 48 12.73 -9.20 7.56
N ARG A 49 12.04 -10.08 6.81
CA ARG A 49 10.87 -10.80 7.32
C ARG A 49 11.18 -11.74 8.48
N ALA A 50 12.41 -12.27 8.54
CA ALA A 50 12.87 -13.14 9.61
C ALA A 50 13.27 -12.39 10.89
N MET A 51 13.41 -11.06 10.85
CA MET A 51 13.80 -10.27 12.02
C MET A 51 12.65 -10.12 13.03
N PRO A 52 12.95 -9.91 14.33
CA PRO A 52 11.92 -9.61 15.32
C PRO A 52 11.10 -8.36 14.97
N PRO A 53 9.78 -8.30 15.31
CA PRO A 53 8.91 -7.17 14.96
C PRO A 53 9.42 -5.79 15.42
N LYS A 54 10.03 -5.72 16.60
CA LYS A 54 10.62 -4.47 17.12
C LYS A 54 11.77 -3.95 16.25
N VAL A 55 12.55 -4.86 15.68
CA VAL A 55 13.67 -4.53 14.79
C VAL A 55 13.13 -4.07 13.43
N GLN A 56 12.13 -4.78 12.89
CA GLN A 56 11.46 -4.38 11.65
C GLN A 56 10.89 -2.96 11.76
N LEU A 57 10.21 -2.65 12.86
CA LEU A 57 9.62 -1.33 13.09
C LEU A 57 10.68 -0.23 13.23
N GLY A 58 11.79 -0.50 13.92
CA GLY A 58 12.89 0.45 14.04
C GLY A 58 13.58 0.76 12.71
N LEU A 59 13.67 -0.23 11.81
CA LEU A 59 14.29 -0.10 10.50
C LEU A 59 13.36 0.55 9.46
N ARG A 60 12.06 0.22 9.47
CA ARG A 60 11.08 0.70 8.47
C ARG A 60 9.85 1.37 9.10
N GLY A 61 10.08 2.37 9.95
CA GLY A 61 9.03 3.13 10.64
C GLY A 61 8.47 4.34 9.89
N ARG A 62 9.06 4.72 8.74
CA ARG A 62 8.65 5.91 7.96
C ARG A 62 8.20 5.53 6.55
N PRO A 63 7.25 6.26 5.93
CA PRO A 63 6.82 6.03 4.55
C PRO A 63 7.97 6.05 3.53
N GLU A 64 8.95 6.94 3.75
CA GLU A 64 10.16 7.09 2.94
C GLU A 64 10.94 5.78 2.79
N HIS A 65 10.96 4.95 3.85
CA HIS A 65 11.66 3.66 3.87
C HIS A 65 11.04 2.61 2.95
N TYR A 66 9.89 2.93 2.36
CA TYR A 66 9.12 2.12 1.43
C TYR A 66 9.05 2.74 0.02
N GLY A 67 9.78 3.83 -0.22
CA GLY A 67 9.76 4.53 -1.51
C GLY A 67 8.48 5.34 -1.77
N LEU A 68 7.75 5.68 -0.69
CA LEU A 68 6.56 6.52 -0.75
C LEU A 68 6.97 7.96 -0.40
N ASN A 69 6.95 8.84 -1.41
CA ASN A 69 7.25 10.28 -1.31
C ASN A 69 6.00 11.11 -1.59
#